data_AF-A0A3D8JUA5-F1
#
_entry.id   AF-A0A3D8JUA5-F1
#
_cell.length_a   1.000
_cell.length_b   1.000
_cell.length_c   1.000
_cell.angle_alpha   90.00
_cell.angle_beta   90.00
_cell.angle_gamma   90.00
#
_symmetry.space_group_name_H-M   'P 1'
#
loop_
_entity.id
_entity.type
_entity.pdbx_description
1 polymer ?
#
loop_
_entity_poly.entity_id
_entity_poly.type
_entity_poly.pdbx_seq_one_letter_code
_entity_poly.pdbx_strand_id
1 'polypeptide(L)' 'MSGAVVYVVQDLSSGEFLCPVDGDVGFTCRFREAGGFSDAEEATQAGVDHCDGPFDVVPVVFVGRMLH' A
#
# COMPACT_ATOMS: atom_id res chain seq x y z
N MET A 1 22.13 -2.60 -0.80
CA MET A 1 20.84 -1.94 -0.50
C MET A 1 19.75 -2.96 -0.79
N SER A 2 19.33 -3.70 0.23
CA SER A 2 18.19 -4.61 0.11
C SER A 2 16.95 -3.73 0.21
N GLY A 3 16.46 -3.23 -0.92
CA GLY A 3 15.14 -2.61 -0.92
C GLY A 3 14.15 -3.72 -0.57
N ALA A 4 13.54 -3.65 0.61
CA ALA A 4 12.51 -4.61 0.98
C ALA A 4 11.36 -4.45 -0.02
N VAL A 5 10.95 -5.56 -0.63
CA VAL A 5 9.71 -5.59 -1.40
C VAL A 5 8.58 -5.42 -0.40
N VAL A 6 7.71 -4.45 -0.64
CA VAL A 6 6.47 -4.26 0.10
C VAL A 6 5.32 -4.26 -0.88
N TYR A 7 4.14 -4.62 -0.41
CA TYR A 7 2.93 -4.66 -1.22
C TYR A 7 2.08 -3.45 -0.92
N VAL A 8 1.67 -2.72 -1.95
CA VAL A 8 0.76 -1.58 -1.81
C VAL A 8 -0.58 -1.97 -2.42
N VAL A 9 -1.66 -1.56 -1.75
CA VAL A 9 -3.03 -1.80 -2.21
C VAL A 9 -3.61 -0.49 -2.74
N GLN A 10 -4.18 -0.53 -3.94
CA GLN A 10 -4.88 0.59 -4.55
C GLN A 10 -6.34 0.24 -4.79
N ASP A 11 -7.27 1.04 -4.28
CA ASP A 11 -8.66 0.97 -4.67
C ASP A 11 -8.82 1.60 -6.06
N LEU A 12 -9.38 0.83 -7.01
CA LEU A 12 -9.57 1.29 -8.38
C LEU A 12 -10.83 2.15 -8.55
N SER A 13 -11.71 2.15 -7.54
CA SER A 13 -12.94 2.92 -7.54
C SER A 13 -12.68 4.39 -7.21
N SER A 14 -11.91 4.64 -6.14
CA SER A 14 -11.50 5.98 -5.70
C SER A 14 -10.16 6.43 -6.29
N GLY A 15 -9.29 5.49 -6.65
CA GLY A 15 -7.90 5.76 -7.01
C GLY A 15 -6.98 5.96 -5.80
N GLU A 16 -7.48 5.78 -4.58
CA GLU A 16 -6.73 5.93 -3.34
C GLU A 16 -5.95 4.66 -2.98
N PHE A 17 -4.90 4.83 -2.18
CA PHE A 17 -4.08 3.75 -1.65
C PHE A 17 -4.38 3.52 -0.19
N LEU A 18 -4.35 2.27 0.25
CA LEU A 18 -4.41 1.97 1.68
C LEU A 18 -3.16 2.52 2.39
N CYS A 19 -3.38 3.10 3.57
CA CYS A 19 -2.38 3.69 4.43
C CYS A 19 -2.67 3.29 5.88
N PRO A 20 -2.05 2.23 6.41
CA PRO A 20 -2.17 1.86 7.80
C PRO A 20 -1.45 2.90 8.66
N VAL A 21 -2.19 3.59 9.53
CA VAL A 21 -1.70 4.58 10.47
C VAL A 21 -2.14 4.15 11.87
N ASP A 22 -1.18 3.82 12.74
CA ASP A 22 -1.40 3.53 14.16
C ASP A 22 -2.50 2.49 14.47
N GLY A 23 -2.66 1.47 13.61
CA GLY A 23 -3.61 0.38 13.80
C GLY A 23 -4.99 0.59 13.17
N ASP A 24 -5.20 1.70 12.47
CA ASP A 24 -6.34 1.91 11.58
C ASP A 24 -5.88 1.97 10.12
N VAL A 25 -6.72 1.51 9.19
CA VAL A 25 -6.40 1.52 7.76
C VAL A 25 -7.09 2.73 7.13
N GLY A 26 -6.31 3.80 6.97
CA GLY A 26 -6.73 4.99 6.24
C GLY A 26 -6.51 4.87 4.74
N PHE A 27 -6.87 5.94 4.02
CA PHE A 27 -6.66 6.08 2.58
C PHE A 27 -5.83 7.32 2.27
N THR A 28 -5.03 7.25 1.21
CA THR A 28 -4.27 8.39 0.70
C THR A 28 -4.25 8.38 -0.83
N CYS A 29 -4.42 9.56 -1.44
CA CYS A 29 -4.20 9.72 -2.88
C CYS A 29 -2.72 9.67 -3.27
N ARG A 30 -1.79 9.67 -2.31
CA ARG A 30 -0.34 9.78 -2.56
C ARG A 30 0.34 8.43 -2.41
N PHE A 31 0.83 7.88 -3.52
CA PHE A 31 1.60 6.63 -3.52
C PHE A 31 2.82 6.64 -2.56
N ARG A 32 3.44 7.80 -2.34
CA ARG A 32 4.57 7.93 -1.39
C ARG A 32 4.16 7.80 0.08
N GLU A 33 2.91 8.07 0.39
CA GLU A 33 2.33 7.97 1.73
C GLU A 33 1.57 6.64 1.88
N ALA A 34 1.46 5.85 0.81
CA ALA A 34 0.80 4.57 0.84
C ALA A 34 1.50 3.60 1.80
N GLY A 35 0.69 2.80 2.47
CA GLY A 35 1.13 1.71 3.32
C GLY A 35 1.77 0.59 2.53
N GLY A 36 2.98 0.21 2.94
CA GLY A 36 3.58 -1.04 2.50
C GLY A 36 3.23 -2.17 3.46
N PHE A 37 2.58 -3.21 2.96
CA PHE A 37 2.42 -4.49 3.64
C PHE A 37 3.66 -5.36 3.39
N SER A 38 4.00 -6.21 4.36
CA SER A 38 5.18 -7.08 4.23
C SER A 38 4.91 -8.32 3.37
N ASP A 39 3.64 -8.70 3.25
CA ASP A 39 3.19 -9.89 2.54
C ASP A 39 2.01 -9.58 1.59
N ALA A 40 1.91 -10.35 0.50
CA ALA A 40 0.87 -10.19 -0.49
C ALA A 40 -0.51 -10.64 0.01
N GLU A 41 -0.56 -11.68 0.84
CA GLU A 41 -1.79 -12.19 1.46
C GLU A 41 -2.36 -11.16 2.43
N GLU A 42 -1.50 -10.57 3.26
CA GLU A 42 -1.87 -9.48 4.17
C GLU A 42 -2.43 -8.27 3.41
N ALA A 43 -1.75 -7.85 2.34
CA ALA A 43 -2.21 -6.76 1.47
C ALA A 43 -3.56 -7.08 0.81
N THR A 44 -3.73 -8.32 0.34
CA THR A 44 -4.98 -8.76 -0.30
C THR A 44 -6.12 -8.74 0.71
N GLN A 45 -5.90 -9.24 1.91
CA GLN A 45 -6.90 -9.24 2.97
C GLN A 45 -7.30 -7.81 3.36
N ALA A 46 -6.33 -6.90 3.49
CA ALA A 46 -6.62 -5.50 3.76
C ALA A 46 -7.45 -4.84 2.63
N GLY A 47 -7.16 -5.18 1.37
CA GLY A 47 -7.98 -4.76 0.22
C GLY A 47 -9.42 -5.28 0.29
N VAL A 48 -9.61 -6.55 0.65
CA VAL A 48 -10.96 -7.13 0.84
C VAL A 48 -11.72 -6.47 1.97
N ASP A 49 -11.05 -6.17 3.09
CA ASP A 49 -11.70 -5.65 4.29
C ASP A 49 -12.02 -4.15 4.19
N HIS A 50 -11.26 -3.39 3.40
CA HIS A 50 -11.37 -1.93 3.34
C HIS A 50 -11.79 -1.34 1.99
N CYS A 51 -11.59 -2.03 0.86
CA CYS A 51 -12.06 -1.54 -0.43
C CYS A 51 -13.50 -1.98 -0.69
N ASP A 52 -14.39 -1.03 -0.94
CA ASP A 52 -15.80 -1.31 -1.31
C ASP A 52 -15.95 -1.86 -2.74
N GLY A 53 -14.86 -2.08 -3.47
CA GLY A 53 -14.84 -2.39 -4.90
C GLY A 53 -13.55 -3.08 -5.37
N PRO A 54 -13.31 -3.12 -6.69
CA PRO A 54 -12.10 -3.72 -7.24
C PRO A 54 -10.84 -2.98 -6.77
N PHE A 55 -9.81 -3.73 -6.39
CA PHE A 55 -8.53 -3.22 -5.93
C PHE A 55 -7.38 -3.98 -6.59
N ASP A 56 -6.22 -3.33 -6.67
CA ASP A 56 -4.96 -3.93 -7.12
C ASP A 56 -3.97 -4.06 -5.96
N VAL A 57 -3.21 -5.16 -5.94
CA VAL A 57 -2.09 -5.39 -5.01
C VAL A 57 -0.80 -5.40 -5.83
N VAL A 58 0.08 -4.44 -5.58
CA VAL A 58 1.28 -4.22 -6.39
C VAL A 58 2.54 -4.36 -5.54
N PRO A 59 3.46 -5.28 -5.86
CA PRO A 59 4.77 -5.35 -5.22
C PRO A 59 5.63 -4.17 -5.67
N VAL A 60 6.16 -3.41 -4.72
CA VAL A 60 7.04 -2.28 -4.97
C VAL A 60 8.30 -2.33 -4.12
N VAL A 61 9.35 -1.73 -4.65
CA VAL A 61 10.63 -1.56 -3.95
C VAL A 61 10.84 -0.07 -3.74
N PHE A 62 10.72 0.38 -2.49
CA PHE A 62 11.05 1.76 -2.16
C PHE A 62 12.57 1.95 -2.16
N VAL A 63 13.08 2.61 -3.20
CA VAL A 63 14.48 3.01 -3.28
C VAL A 63 14.61 4.37 -2.61
N GLY A 64 15.08 4.39 -1.38
CA GLY A 64 15.36 5.63 -0.66
C GLY A 64 16.37 6.48 -1.44
N ARG A 65 15.98 7.69 -1.83
CA ARG A 65 16.92 8.72 -2.28
C ARG A 65 17.72 9.16 -1.06
N MET A 66 18.98 8.75 -0.95
CA MET A 66 19.94 9.49 -0.11
C MET A 66 20.04 10.89 -0.71
N LEU A 67 19.40 11.86 -0.06
CA LEU A 67 19.68 13.27 -0.32
C LEU A 67 21.09 13.53 0.22
N HIS A 68 22.01 13.84 -0.68
CA HIS A 68 23.33 14.39 -0.38
C HIS A 68 23.21 15.87 -0.06
#